data_AF-A0A1F5VPV1-F1
#
_entry.id   AF-A0A1F5VPV1-F1
#
_cell.length_a   1.000
_cell.length_b   1.000
_cell.length_c   1.000
_cell.angle_alpha   90.00
_cell.angle_beta   90.00
_cell.angle_gamma   90.00
#
_symmetry.space_group_name_H-M   'P 1'
#
loop_
_entity.id
_entity.type
_entity.pdbx_description
1 polymer ?
#
loop_
_entity_poly.entity_id
_entity_poly.type
_entity_poly.pdbx_seq_one_letter_code
_entity_poly.pdbx_strand_id
1 'polypeptide(L)'
;MNKLITIVIATAVVVGGGAFFGGMKYAESKSLRGRVSQADFQNLQNLSPEERQQRLQELGANAGAGFRGGAGGGQRGGGGFTAGEIIARDDKSVAVKLQDGGSKIVFLSDSTEITKSAAGTFNDLEIGNNITVNGTANSDGSVTAQTIQLRSLNRNQ
;
A
#
# COMPACT_ATOMS: atom_id res chain seq x y z
N MET A 1 -45.74 7.93 -10.95
CA MET A 1 -44.56 8.78 -11.25
C MET A 1 -44.86 9.62 -12.48
N ASN A 2 -44.50 10.91 -12.46
CA ASN A 2 -44.66 11.76 -13.64
C ASN A 2 -43.72 11.29 -14.75
N LYS A 3 -44.20 11.23 -16.00
CA LYS A 3 -43.40 10.84 -17.17
C LYS A 3 -42.11 11.66 -17.26
N LEU A 4 -42.19 12.94 -16.89
CA LEU A 4 -41.08 13.87 -16.84
C LEU A 4 -40.01 13.47 -15.81
N ILE A 5 -40.41 13.04 -14.60
CA ILE A 5 -39.49 12.55 -13.56
C ILE A 5 -38.78 11.27 -14.03
N THR A 6 -39.50 10.40 -14.72
CA THR A 6 -38.95 9.13 -15.24
C THR A 6 -37.90 9.38 -16.32
N ILE A 7 -38.14 10.33 -17.23
CA ILE A 7 -37.18 10.73 -18.27
C ILE A 7 -35.93 11.36 -17.65
N VAL A 8 -36.09 12.24 -16.65
CA VAL A 8 -34.94 12.88 -15.98
C VAL A 8 -34.05 11.86 -15.28
N ILE A 9 -34.63 10.88 -14.58
CA ILE A 9 -33.86 9.81 -13.93
C ILE A 9 -33.14 8.93 -14.95
N ALA A 10 -33.81 8.53 -16.03
CA ALA A 10 -33.19 7.72 -17.08
C ALA A 10 -32.00 8.44 -17.72
N THR A 11 -32.15 9.74 -18.02
CA THR A 11 -31.07 10.56 -18.58
C THR A 11 -29.91 10.70 -17.59
N ALA A 12 -30.18 10.93 -16.31
CA ALA A 12 -29.14 11.05 -15.29
C ALA A 12 -28.33 9.75 -15.14
N VAL A 13 -28.98 8.59 -15.19
CA VAL A 13 -28.30 7.28 -15.11
C VAL A 13 -27.43 7.03 -16.34
N VAL A 14 -27.93 7.32 -17.54
CA VAL A 14 -27.18 7.13 -18.79
C VAL A 14 -25.96 8.07 -18.85
N VAL A 15 -26.13 9.34 -18.51
CA VAL A 15 -25.05 10.33 -18.50
C VAL A 15 -24.03 10.01 -17.40
N GLY A 16 -24.50 9.70 -16.18
CA GLY A 16 -23.64 9.33 -15.06
C GLY A 16 -22.84 8.05 -15.34
N GLY A 17 -23.47 7.01 -15.86
CA GLY A 17 -22.80 5.76 -16.24
C GLY A 17 -21.78 5.94 -17.36
N GLY A 18 -22.12 6.71 -18.40
CA GLY A 18 -21.22 7.00 -19.51
C GLY A 18 -20.00 7.82 -19.10
N ALA A 19 -20.19 8.86 -18.28
CA ALA A 19 -19.10 9.69 -17.78
C ALA A 19 -18.16 8.91 -16.84
N PHE A 20 -18.71 8.07 -15.98
CA PHE A 20 -17.91 7.23 -15.08
C PHE A 20 -17.09 6.19 -15.84
N PHE A 21 -17.71 5.46 -16.78
CA PHE A 21 -17.01 4.45 -17.58
C PHE A 21 -15.96 5.07 -18.51
N GLY A 22 -16.29 6.18 -19.18
CA GLY A 22 -15.35 6.95 -20.00
C GLY A 22 -14.17 7.47 -19.19
N GLY A 23 -14.42 7.97 -17.96
CA GLY A 23 -13.38 8.39 -17.02
C GLY A 23 -12.45 7.26 -16.60
N MET A 24 -12.99 6.08 -16.27
CA MET A 24 -12.18 4.90 -15.91
C MET A 24 -11.31 4.42 -17.09
N LYS A 25 -11.85 4.36 -18.31
CA LYS A 25 -11.08 3.95 -19.50
C LYS A 25 -10.01 4.96 -19.88
N TYR A 26 -10.28 6.25 -19.73
CA TYR A 26 -9.28 7.29 -19.95
C TYR A 26 -8.14 7.21 -18.92
N ALA A 27 -8.45 6.94 -17.64
CA ALA A 27 -7.44 6.73 -16.60
C ALA A 27 -6.58 5.49 -16.87
N GLU A 28 -7.19 4.37 -17.29
CA GLU A 28 -6.49 3.13 -17.68
C GLU A 28 -5.47 3.41 -18.81
N SER A 29 -5.87 4.18 -19.83
CA SER A 29 -4.99 4.54 -20.95
C SER A 29 -3.79 5.41 -20.57
N LYS A 30 -3.87 6.16 -19.45
CA LYS A 30 -2.75 6.96 -18.92
C LYS A 30 -1.86 6.21 -17.91
N SER A 31 -2.25 5.02 -17.47
CA SER A 31 -1.46 4.19 -16.54
C SER A 31 -0.35 3.36 -17.21
N LEU A 32 -0.29 3.36 -18.54
CA LEU A 32 0.68 2.59 -19.34
C LEU A 32 1.98 3.36 -19.64
N ARG A 33 2.67 3.84 -18.60
CA ARG A 33 4.00 4.49 -18.79
C ARG A 33 5.07 4.11 -17.77
N GLY A 34 5.04 2.87 -17.28
CA GLY A 34 6.03 2.41 -16.30
C GLY A 34 6.20 0.90 -16.23
N ARG A 35 6.10 0.17 -17.34
CA ARG A 35 6.57 -1.21 -17.37
C ARG A 35 8.08 -1.18 -17.52
N VAL A 36 8.80 -1.24 -16.40
CA VAL A 36 10.22 -1.57 -16.41
C VAL A 36 10.33 -2.99 -16.95
N SER A 37 10.96 -3.15 -18.11
CA SER A 37 11.12 -4.45 -18.76
C SER A 37 12.26 -5.23 -18.10
N GLN A 38 12.27 -6.55 -18.30
CA GLN A 38 13.34 -7.42 -17.82
C GLN A 38 14.72 -7.04 -18.39
N ALA A 39 14.74 -6.43 -19.59
CA ALA A 39 15.93 -5.90 -20.23
C ALA A 39 16.42 -4.58 -19.58
N ASP A 40 15.50 -3.76 -19.05
CA ASP A 40 15.87 -2.57 -18.27
C ASP A 40 16.53 -2.98 -16.95
N PHE A 41 16.00 -4.02 -16.29
CA PHE A 41 16.56 -4.57 -15.06
C PHE A 41 17.99 -5.11 -15.21
N GLN A 42 18.27 -5.85 -16.28
CA GLN A 42 19.64 -6.33 -16.56
C GLN A 42 20.62 -5.17 -16.80
N ASN A 43 20.18 -4.08 -17.42
CA ASN A 43 21.02 -2.91 -17.65
C ASN A 43 21.29 -2.11 -16.37
N LEU A 44 20.38 -2.09 -15.38
CA LEU A 44 20.57 -1.41 -14.09
C LEU A 44 21.50 -2.17 -13.11
N GLN A 45 21.65 -3.48 -13.30
CA GLN A 45 22.51 -4.35 -12.48
C GLN A 45 24.00 -4.14 -12.78
N ASN A 46 24.35 -3.81 -14.02
CA ASN A 46 25.74 -3.67 -14.48
C ASN A 46 26.32 -2.24 -14.32
N LEU A 47 25.59 -1.33 -13.68
CA LEU A 47 26.02 0.07 -13.51
C LEU A 47 26.61 0.33 -12.11
N SER A 48 27.56 1.26 -12.08
CA SER A 48 28.11 1.80 -10.83
C SER A 48 27.05 2.61 -10.06
N PRO A 49 27.22 2.83 -8.74
CA PRO A 49 26.26 3.59 -7.92
C PRO A 49 26.00 5.01 -8.43
N GLU A 50 27.00 5.64 -9.04
CA GLU A 50 26.93 7.03 -9.55
C GLU A 50 26.14 7.11 -10.86
N GLU A 51 26.37 6.18 -11.79
CA GLU A 51 25.63 6.09 -13.05
C GLU A 51 24.16 5.71 -12.83
N ARG A 52 23.90 4.90 -11.80
CA ARG A 52 22.52 4.55 -11.39
C ARG A 52 21.74 5.78 -10.95
N GLN A 53 22.35 6.72 -10.24
CA GLN A 53 21.71 7.96 -9.81
C GLN A 53 21.37 8.87 -11.00
N GLN A 54 22.29 9.02 -11.97
CA GLN A 54 22.03 9.80 -13.18
C GLN A 54 20.90 9.21 -14.02
N ARG A 55 20.89 7.89 -14.22
CA ARG A 55 19.84 7.20 -15.01
C ARG A 55 18.46 7.32 -14.35
N LEU A 56 18.39 7.26 -13.02
CA LEU A 56 17.14 7.48 -12.27
C LEU A 56 16.63 8.91 -12.40
N GLN A 57 17.55 9.88 -12.50
CA GLN A 57 17.23 11.28 -12.74
C GLN A 57 16.69 11.50 -14.16
N GLU A 58 17.25 10.79 -15.15
CA GLU A 58 16.81 10.83 -16.55
C GLU A 58 15.45 10.15 -16.75
N LEU A 59 15.21 9.01 -16.08
CA LEU A 59 13.92 8.31 -16.02
C LEU A 59 12.86 9.10 -15.23
N GLY A 60 13.28 9.75 -14.14
CA GLY A 60 12.42 10.63 -13.32
C GLY A 60 12.08 11.95 -14.01
N ALA A 61 12.94 12.47 -14.88
CA ALA A 61 12.71 13.69 -15.64
C ALA A 61 11.64 13.51 -16.72
N ASN A 62 11.54 12.32 -17.34
CA ASN A 62 10.49 12.03 -18.34
C ASN A 62 9.20 11.41 -17.76
N ALA A 63 9.23 10.90 -16.52
CA ALA A 63 8.05 10.45 -15.78
C ALA A 63 7.37 11.55 -14.94
N GLY A 64 7.95 12.76 -14.88
CA GLY A 64 7.59 13.82 -13.93
C GLY A 64 6.54 14.86 -14.36
N ALA A 65 5.95 14.75 -15.56
CA ALA A 65 5.03 15.79 -16.08
C ALA A 65 3.54 15.56 -15.76
N GLY A 66 3.17 14.50 -15.03
CA GLY A 66 1.78 14.14 -14.74
C GLY A 66 1.32 14.25 -13.29
N PHE A 67 2.22 14.54 -12.35
CA PHE A 67 1.96 14.40 -10.90
C PHE A 67 1.88 15.73 -10.12
N ARG A 68 1.64 16.85 -10.80
CA ARG A 68 1.39 18.14 -10.15
C ARG A 68 -0.11 18.39 -10.02
N GLY A 69 -0.75 17.76 -9.05
CA GLY A 69 -2.18 17.96 -8.81
C GLY A 69 -2.74 17.15 -7.66
N GLY A 70 -2.26 17.38 -6.44
CA GLY A 70 -2.80 16.75 -5.25
C GLY A 70 -2.13 17.27 -3.99
N ALA A 71 -2.64 18.39 -3.47
CA ALA A 71 -2.22 18.95 -2.19
C ALA A 71 -2.50 17.95 -1.06
N GLY A 72 -1.48 17.58 -0.28
CA GLY A 72 -1.66 16.85 0.98
C GLY A 72 -0.50 15.96 1.39
N GLY A 73 0.51 16.54 2.04
CA GLY A 73 1.28 15.84 3.07
C GLY A 73 2.56 15.13 2.66
N GLY A 74 3.68 15.65 3.17
CA GLY A 74 4.80 14.80 3.59
C GLY A 74 5.85 14.49 2.54
N GLN A 75 6.78 15.42 2.36
CA GLN A 75 8.11 15.12 1.85
C GLN A 75 8.86 14.19 2.81
N ARG A 76 8.81 12.86 2.62
CA ARG A 76 9.77 11.91 3.23
C ARG A 76 9.89 10.63 2.40
N GLY A 77 11.01 10.49 1.66
CA GLY A 77 11.56 9.21 1.19
C GLY A 77 10.70 8.40 0.23
N GLY A 78 11.25 8.02 -0.93
CA GLY A 78 10.61 7.11 -1.91
C GLY A 78 10.39 5.66 -1.41
N GLY A 79 10.07 5.44 -0.15
CA GLY A 79 9.58 4.19 0.40
C GLY A 79 8.06 4.22 0.47
N GLY A 80 7.39 4.05 -0.68
CA GLY A 80 5.94 3.86 -0.69
C GLY A 80 5.55 2.59 0.08
N PHE A 81 4.41 2.63 0.77
CA PHE A 81 3.83 1.45 1.41
C PHE A 81 3.66 0.33 0.37
N THR A 82 4.19 -0.85 0.67
CA THR A 82 4.08 -2.03 -0.20
C THR A 82 3.39 -3.12 0.59
N ALA A 83 2.21 -3.54 0.12
CA ALA A 83 1.44 -4.62 0.71
C ALA A 83 1.08 -5.64 -0.36
N GLY A 84 1.09 -6.91 0.04
CA GLY A 84 0.82 -8.01 -0.86
C GLY A 84 1.23 -9.34 -0.26
N GLU A 85 1.26 -10.37 -1.11
CA GLU A 85 1.61 -11.74 -0.74
C GLU A 85 3.08 -12.00 -1.05
N ILE A 86 3.83 -12.58 -0.11
CA ILE A 86 5.22 -12.99 -0.37
C ILE A 86 5.20 -14.24 -1.25
N ILE A 87 5.77 -14.16 -2.45
CA ILE A 87 5.83 -15.26 -3.42
C ILE A 87 7.23 -15.88 -3.53
N ALA A 88 8.27 -15.19 -3.08
CA ALA A 88 9.63 -15.71 -2.95
C ALA A 88 10.41 -14.93 -1.88
N ARG A 89 11.45 -15.54 -1.32
CA ARG A 89 12.35 -14.90 -0.36
C ARG A 89 13.78 -15.43 -0.48
N ASP A 90 14.74 -14.60 -0.11
CA ASP A 90 16.12 -14.94 0.16
C ASP A 90 16.58 -14.27 1.48
N ASP A 91 17.88 -14.30 1.78
CA ASP A 91 18.44 -13.80 3.03
C ASP A 91 18.33 -12.27 3.19
N LYS A 92 18.22 -11.51 2.09
CA LYS A 92 18.23 -10.04 2.08
C LYS A 92 17.07 -9.43 1.30
N SER A 93 16.14 -10.23 0.78
CA SER A 93 15.04 -9.72 -0.02
C SER A 93 13.79 -10.62 0.01
N VAL A 94 12.63 -10.01 -0.23
CA VAL A 94 11.36 -10.68 -0.46
C VAL A 94 10.69 -10.17 -1.73
N ALA A 95 10.19 -11.09 -2.56
CA ALA A 95 9.36 -10.76 -3.71
C ALA A 95 7.89 -10.77 -3.29
N VAL A 96 7.22 -9.63 -3.44
CA VAL A 96 5.83 -9.41 -3.04
C VAL A 96 4.96 -9.28 -4.28
N LYS A 97 3.98 -10.17 -4.43
CA LYS A 97 2.90 -10.04 -5.39
C LYS A 97 1.94 -8.94 -4.93
N LEU A 98 1.78 -7.93 -5.77
CA LEU A 98 0.91 -6.79 -5.51
C LEU A 98 -0.54 -7.11 -5.90
N GLN A 99 -1.48 -6.35 -5.35
CA GLN A 99 -2.92 -6.53 -5.61
C GLN A 99 -3.31 -6.21 -7.06
N ASP A 100 -2.54 -5.36 -7.76
CA ASP A 100 -2.72 -5.02 -9.18
C ASP A 100 -2.21 -6.12 -10.14
N GLY A 101 -1.74 -7.25 -9.61
CA GLY A 101 -1.17 -8.35 -10.37
C GLY A 101 0.31 -8.20 -10.70
N GLY A 102 0.93 -7.08 -10.35
CA GLY A 102 2.38 -6.87 -10.45
C GLY A 102 3.16 -7.58 -9.34
N SER A 103 4.49 -7.43 -9.36
CA SER A 103 5.36 -7.89 -8.28
C SER A 103 6.44 -6.85 -7.98
N LYS A 104 6.83 -6.73 -6.71
CA LYS A 104 7.89 -5.82 -6.24
C LYS A 104 8.89 -6.59 -5.38
N ILE A 105 10.17 -6.29 -5.54
CA ILE A 105 11.23 -6.81 -4.67
C ILE A 105 11.45 -5.80 -3.53
N VAL A 106 11.41 -6.29 -2.29
CA VAL A 106 11.70 -5.52 -1.08
C VAL A 106 13.03 -6.01 -0.52
N PHE A 107 14.01 -5.11 -0.43
CA PHE A 107 15.30 -5.41 0.18
C PHE A 107 15.24 -5.16 1.70
N LEU A 108 15.82 -6.07 2.46
CA LEU A 108 15.94 -6.03 3.92
C LEU A 108 17.37 -5.63 4.29
N SER A 109 17.48 -4.87 5.38
CA SER A 109 18.74 -4.51 6.04
C SER A 109 18.75 -5.03 7.48
N ASP A 110 19.92 -5.01 8.12
CA ASP A 110 20.06 -5.40 9.53
C ASP A 110 19.22 -4.50 10.48
N SER A 111 18.89 -3.29 10.04
CA SER A 111 18.00 -2.37 10.76
C SER A 111 16.51 -2.56 10.46
N THR A 112 16.13 -3.54 9.64
CA THR A 112 14.73 -3.79 9.30
C THR A 112 14.01 -4.50 10.45
N GLU A 113 13.08 -3.80 11.10
CA GLU A 113 12.24 -4.39 12.15
C GLU A 113 11.09 -5.21 11.55
N ILE A 114 11.08 -6.51 11.84
CA ILE A 114 9.99 -7.41 11.43
C ILE A 114 9.04 -7.60 12.60
N THR A 115 7.84 -7.03 12.49
CA THR A 115 6.76 -7.26 13.44
C THR A 115 5.82 -8.34 12.92
N LYS A 116 5.50 -9.31 13.78
CA LYS A 116 4.56 -10.39 13.48
C LYS A 116 3.46 -10.38 14.53
N SER A 117 2.22 -10.38 14.07
CA SER A 117 1.07 -10.67 14.92
C SER A 117 0.73 -12.16 14.82
N ALA A 118 0.35 -12.77 15.92
CA ALA A 118 -0.13 -14.14 16.00
C ALA A 118 -1.43 -14.19 16.79
N ALA A 119 -2.24 -15.23 16.60
CA ALA A 119 -3.41 -15.46 17.44
C ALA A 119 -2.94 -15.75 18.87
N GLY A 120 -3.48 -15.00 19.84
CA GLY A 120 -3.20 -15.18 21.25
C GLY A 120 -4.29 -15.96 21.95
N THR A 121 -3.94 -16.48 23.11
CA THR A 121 -4.81 -17.16 24.08
C THR A 121 -4.85 -16.34 25.36
N PHE A 122 -5.78 -16.67 26.27
CA PHE A 122 -5.86 -16.00 27.56
C PHE A 122 -4.56 -16.16 28.39
N ASN A 123 -3.86 -17.29 28.22
CA ASN A 123 -2.62 -17.56 28.95
C ASN A 123 -1.47 -16.63 28.54
N ASP A 124 -1.55 -16.01 27.36
CA ASP A 124 -0.53 -15.05 26.89
C ASP A 124 -0.68 -13.66 27.56
N LEU A 125 -1.76 -13.44 28.31
CA LEU A 125 -2.03 -12.21 29.06
C LEU A 125 -1.30 -12.23 30.42
N GLU A 126 0.02 -12.23 30.38
CA GLU A 126 0.84 -12.20 31.59
C GLU A 126 0.92 -10.80 32.21
N ILE A 127 1.06 -10.77 33.54
CA ILE A 127 1.22 -9.52 34.31
C ILE A 127 2.51 -8.83 33.88
N GLY A 128 2.42 -7.54 33.56
CA GLY A 128 3.55 -6.73 33.11
C GLY A 128 3.59 -6.52 31.59
N ASN A 129 2.82 -7.28 30.82
CA ASN A 129 2.72 -7.08 29.37
C ASN A 129 1.86 -5.87 29.02
N ASN A 130 2.31 -5.09 28.02
CA ASN A 130 1.52 -4.00 27.47
C ASN A 130 0.44 -4.55 26.54
N ILE A 131 -0.81 -4.17 26.80
CA ILE A 131 -1.95 -4.53 25.98
C ILE A 131 -2.65 -3.29 25.43
N THR A 132 -3.32 -3.45 24.29
CA THR A 132 -4.35 -2.52 23.82
C THR A 132 -5.67 -3.26 23.77
N VAL A 133 -6.69 -2.75 24.44
CA VAL A 133 -8.02 -3.35 24.50
C VAL A 133 -8.97 -2.51 23.65
N ASN A 134 -9.70 -3.14 22.75
CA ASN A 134 -10.82 -2.53 22.05
C ASN A 134 -12.11 -3.19 22.53
N GLY A 135 -13.07 -2.40 22.99
CA GLY A 135 -14.24 -2.90 23.68
C GLY A 135 -15.21 -1.79 24.08
N THR A 136 -16.22 -2.15 24.86
CA THR A 136 -17.25 -1.22 25.33
C THR A 136 -17.00 -0.86 26.78
N ALA A 137 -16.94 0.45 27.08
CA ALA A 137 -16.85 0.94 28.45
C ALA A 137 -18.21 0.80 29.16
N ASN A 138 -18.18 0.32 30.39
CA ASN A 138 -19.34 0.08 31.23
C ASN A 138 -19.54 1.24 32.23
N SER A 139 -20.75 1.37 32.80
CA SER A 139 -21.10 2.45 33.73
C SER A 139 -20.35 2.40 35.07
N ASP A 140 -19.77 1.26 35.41
CA ASP A 140 -18.96 1.03 36.61
C ASP A 140 -17.46 1.38 36.41
N GLY A 141 -17.09 1.84 35.21
CA GLY A 141 -15.71 2.16 34.84
C GLY A 141 -14.89 0.98 34.32
N SER A 142 -15.48 -0.22 34.23
CA SER A 142 -14.85 -1.39 33.59
C SER A 142 -15.00 -1.36 32.05
N VAL A 143 -14.26 -2.24 31.36
CA VAL A 143 -14.36 -2.39 29.89
C VAL A 143 -14.63 -3.85 29.54
N THR A 144 -15.68 -4.09 28.76
CA THR A 144 -15.95 -5.39 28.15
C THR A 144 -15.17 -5.50 26.84
N ALA A 145 -14.09 -6.28 26.84
CA ALA A 145 -13.19 -6.43 25.68
C ALA A 145 -13.85 -7.21 24.53
N GLN A 146 -13.74 -6.68 23.31
CA GLN A 146 -14.08 -7.40 22.07
C GLN A 146 -12.82 -7.95 21.40
N THR A 147 -11.73 -7.19 21.44
CA THR A 147 -10.41 -7.63 20.99
C THR A 147 -9.32 -7.12 21.93
N ILE A 148 -8.29 -7.94 22.12
CA ILE A 148 -7.10 -7.59 22.89
C ILE A 148 -5.90 -7.81 21.98
N GLN A 149 -5.11 -6.76 21.80
CA GLN A 149 -3.85 -6.82 21.08
C GLN A 149 -2.70 -6.72 22.08
N LEU A 150 -1.90 -7.78 22.15
CA LEU A 150 -0.64 -7.78 22.88
C LEU A 150 0.39 -6.96 22.11
N ARG A 151 1.00 -5.97 22.77
CA ARG A 151 2.16 -5.26 22.25
C ARG A 151 3.41 -5.90 22.84
N SER A 152 3.80 -7.05 22.31
CA SER A 152 5.14 -7.58 22.63
C SER A 152 6.18 -6.68 21.97
N LEU A 153 6.94 -5.96 22.78
CA LEU A 153 8.22 -5.43 22.36
C LEU A 153 9.20 -6.59 22.50
N ASN A 154 9.42 -7.34 21.41
CA ASN A 154 10.50 -8.31 21.37
C ASN A 154 11.85 -7.56 21.47
N ARG A 155 12.25 -7.18 22.68
CA ARG A 155 13.65 -6.90 22.99
C ARG A 155 14.31 -8.25 23.22
N ASN A 156 14.61 -8.92 22.12
CA ASN A 156 15.48 -10.08 22.14
C ASN A 156 16.80 -9.64 22.79
N GLN A 157 17.11 -10.20 23.97
CA GLN A 157 18.47 -10.20 24.50
C GLN A 157 19.32 -11.22 23.75
#